data_AF-A0A2K3J9M1-F1
#
_entry.id   AF-A0A2K3J9M1-F1
#
_cell.length_a   1.000
_cell.length_b   1.000
_cell.length_c   1.000
_cell.angle_alpha   90.00
_cell.angle_beta   90.00
_cell.angle_gamma   90.00
#
_symmetry.space_group_name_H-M   'P 1'
#
loop_
_entity.id
_entity.type
_entity.pdbx_description
1 polymer ?
#
loop_
_entity_poly.entity_id
_entity_poly.type
_entity_poly.pdbx_seq_one_letter_code
_entity_poly.pdbx_strand_id
1 'polypeptide(L)' 'MYKIGNEPYDESFNKKCPKCTLGLVRLYRHINPKKGKQKWVSMGWYCNRCKYVWMDKKIENYED' A
#
# COMPACT_ATOMS: atom_id res chain seq x y z
N MET A 1 10.17 -10.00 2.29
CA MET A 1 8.97 -9.77 1.45
C MET A 1 7.76 -9.71 2.37
N TYR A 2 6.90 -8.69 2.26
CA TYR A 2 5.74 -8.55 3.15
C TYR A 2 4.69 -9.64 2.89
N LYS A 3 3.89 -10.01 3.90
CA LYS A 3 2.71 -10.84 3.66
C LYS A 3 1.64 -9.97 3.01
N ILE A 4 1.63 -9.97 1.68
CA ILE A 4 0.56 -9.38 0.88
C ILE A 4 -0.51 -10.45 0.78
N GLY A 5 -1.75 -10.13 1.11
CA GLY A 5 -2.85 -11.01 0.73
C GLY A 5 -3.76 -10.36 -0.29
N ASN A 6 -4.78 -11.11 -0.69
CA ASN A 6 -5.65 -10.76 -1.81
C ASN A 6 -6.69 -9.68 -1.45
N GLU A 7 -6.71 -9.23 -0.20
CA GLU A 7 -7.64 -8.23 0.30
C GLU A 7 -7.10 -6.82 0.01
N PRO A 8 -7.83 -5.98 -0.77
CA PRO A 8 -7.46 -4.59 -0.90
C PRO A 8 -7.70 -3.82 0.40
N TYR A 9 -7.11 -2.63 0.49
CA TYR A 9 -7.44 -1.71 1.57
C TYR A 9 -8.88 -1.20 1.41
N ASP A 10 -9.59 -1.15 2.53
CA ASP A 10 -10.94 -0.60 2.62
C ASP A 10 -10.91 0.68 3.45
N GLU A 11 -11.57 1.75 2.98
CA GLU A 11 -11.60 3.04 3.69
C GLU A 11 -12.26 2.94 5.08
N SER A 12 -13.18 1.98 5.27
CA SER A 12 -13.80 1.70 6.56
C SER A 12 -12.79 1.28 7.64
N PHE A 13 -11.59 0.82 7.24
CA PHE A 13 -10.52 0.50 8.19
C PHE A 13 -10.03 1.75 8.95
N ASN A 14 -10.28 2.96 8.42
CA ASN A 14 -9.93 4.23 9.04
C ASN A 14 -8.48 4.25 9.57
N LYS A 15 -7.54 3.78 8.74
CA LYS A 15 -6.10 3.68 9.04
C LYS A 15 -5.77 2.76 10.22
N LYS A 16 -6.68 1.89 10.65
CA LYS A 16 -6.48 0.87 11.70
C LYS A 16 -6.45 -0.52 11.08
N CYS A 17 -5.62 -1.38 11.64
CA CYS A 17 -5.49 -2.75 11.21
C CYS A 17 -6.77 -3.53 11.58
N PRO A 18 -7.47 -4.16 10.62
CA PRO A 18 -8.68 -4.92 10.94
C PRO A 18 -8.40 -6.16 11.81
N LYS A 19 -7.14 -6.61 11.88
CA LYS A 19 -6.73 -7.80 12.66
C LYS A 19 -6.28 -7.49 14.08
N CYS A 20 -5.73 -6.31 14.33
CA CYS A 20 -5.14 -5.98 15.63
C CYS A 20 -5.41 -4.55 16.12
N THR A 21 -6.27 -3.79 15.44
CA THR A 21 -6.76 -2.43 15.74
C THR A 21 -5.71 -1.31 15.84
N LEU A 22 -4.41 -1.65 15.83
CA LEU A 22 -3.30 -0.70 15.80
C LEU A 22 -3.26 0.07 14.47
N GLY A 23 -2.64 1.25 14.50
CA GLY A 23 -2.45 2.08 13.33
C GLY A 23 -1.69 1.37 12.20
N LEU A 24 -2.14 1.61 10.98
CA LEU A 24 -1.49 1.20 9.74
C LEU A 24 -0.54 2.31 9.27
N VAL A 25 0.56 1.90 8.62
CA VAL A 25 1.53 2.79 7.99
C VAL A 25 1.28 2.80 6.49
N ARG A 26 1.31 3.99 5.88
CA ARG A 26 1.17 4.15 4.42
C ARG A 26 2.44 3.68 3.72
N LEU A 27 2.29 2.88 2.66
CA LEU A 27 3.38 2.45 1.80
C LEU A 27 3.40 3.30 0.53
N TYR A 28 4.59 3.76 0.15
CA TYR A 28 4.84 4.48 -1.09
C TYR A 28 5.92 3.77 -1.90
N ARG A 29 5.76 3.78 -3.23
CA ARG A 29 6.80 3.39 -4.19
C ARG A 29 7.41 4.63 -4.80
N HIS A 30 8.73 4.72 -4.74
CA HIS A 30 9.47 5.69 -5.52
C HIS A 30 9.50 5.22 -6.99
N ILE A 31 9.05 6.08 -7.90
CA ILE A 31 9.11 5.84 -9.34
C ILE A 31 10.03 6.88 -9.95
N ASN A 32 11.04 6.41 -10.68
CA ASN A 32 11.94 7.24 -11.46
C ASN A 32 11.65 7.02 -12.95
N PRO A 33 10.77 7.82 -13.57
CA PRO A 33 10.42 7.65 -14.97
C PRO A 33 11.60 8.00 -15.89
N LYS A 34 11.70 7.37 -17.06
CA LYS A 34 12.76 7.67 -18.05
C LYS A 34 12.74 9.12 -18.53
N LYS A 35 11.57 9.77 -18.52
CA LYS A 35 11.36 11.18 -18.82
C LYS A 35 10.48 11.81 -17.74
N GLY A 36 10.83 13.00 -17.28
CA GLY A 36 10.05 13.75 -16.29
C GLY A 36 10.64 13.70 -14.87
N LYS A 37 9.83 14.12 -13.88
CA LYS A 37 10.25 14.22 -12.47
C LYS A 37 9.99 12.92 -11.71
N GLN A 38 10.86 12.63 -10.76
CA GLN A 38 10.68 11.58 -9.76
C GLN A 38 9.37 11.78 -8.98
N LYS A 39 8.68 10.69 -8.67
CA LYS A 39 7.41 10.74 -7.95
C LYS A 39 7.29 9.61 -6.93
N TRP A 40 6.60 9.90 -5.83
CA TRP A 40 6.18 8.91 -4.85
C TRP A 40 4.73 8.54 -5.10
N VAL A 41 4.49 7.27 -5.40
CA VAL A 41 3.15 6.75 -5.68
C VAL A 41 2.68 5.94 -4.48
N SER A 42 1.48 6.22 -4.01
CA SER A 42 0.87 5.41 -2.96
C SER A 42 0.62 3.98 -3.44
N MET A 43 0.92 3.00 -2.59
CA MET A 43 0.77 1.57 -2.91
C MET A 43 -0.25 0.86 -2.02
N GLY A 44 -0.38 1.27 -0.75
CA GLY A 44 -1.22 0.57 0.21
C GLY A 44 -0.88 0.86 1.66
N TRP A 45 -1.29 -0.03 2.55
CA TRP A 45 -1.19 0.12 4.00
C TRP A 45 -0.59 -1.12 4.64
N TYR A 46 0.28 -0.93 5.63
CA TYR A 46 1.03 -1.98 6.30
C TYR A 46 0.82 -1.95 7.81
N CYS A 47 0.59 -3.12 8.40
CA CYS A 47 0.57 -3.27 9.86
C CYS A 47 1.93 -3.76 10.39
N ASN A 48 2.57 -2.95 11.23
CA ASN A 48 3.84 -3.31 11.89
C ASN A 48 3.75 -4.54 12.80
N ARG A 49 2.58 -4.82 13.40
CA ARG A 49 2.36 -5.96 14.30
C ARG A 49 2.01 -7.23 13.52
N CYS A 50 1.00 -7.18 12.65
CA CYS A 50 0.54 -8.33 11.88
C CYS A 50 1.46 -8.70 10.70
N LYS A 51 2.38 -7.79 10.33
CA LYS A 51 3.27 -7.93 9.17
C LYS A 51 2.51 -8.15 7.85
N TYR A 52 1.30 -7.58 7.75
CA TYR A 52 0.37 -7.76 6.64
C TYR A 52 0.16 -6.44 5.89
N VAL A 53 0.00 -6.54 4.57
CA VAL A 53 -0.20 -5.41 3.66
C VAL A 53 -1.56 -5.52 2.97
N TRP A 54 -2.29 -4.41 2.96
CA TRP A 54 -3.48 -4.19 2.14
C TRP A 54 -3.13 -3.20 1.03
N MET A 55 -3.28 -3.60 -0.22
CA MET A 55 -2.93 -2.76 -1.36
C MET A 55 -4.09 -1.83 -1.71
N ASP A 56 -3.80 -0.62 -2.20
CA ASP A 56 -4.83 0.22 -2.83
C ASP A 56 -5.39 -0.54 -4.06
N LYS A 57 -6.71 -0.48 -4.31
CA LYS A 57 -7.32 -1.22 -5.44
C LYS A 57 -6.66 -0.81 -6.78
N LYS A 58 -6.07 -1.83 -7.43
CA LYS A 58 -5.41 -1.88 -8.75
C LYS A 58 -4.70 -0.61 -9.23
N ILE A 59 -3.38 -0.71 -9.27
CA ILE A 59 -2.58 0.01 -10.28
C ILE A 59 -2.81 -0.75 -11.60
N GLU A 60 -3.85 -0.38 -12.35
CA GLU A 60 -3.96 -0.78 -13.75
C GLU A 60 -2.89 0.00 -14.52
N ASN A 61 -1.92 -0.74 -15.07
CA ASN A 61 -0.97 -0.31 -16.10
C ASN A 61 0.00 0.83 -15.71
N TYR A 62 1.16 0.45 -15.17
CA TYR A 62 2.40 1.10 -15.61
C TYR A 62 2.99 0.22 -16.70
N GLU A 63 2.46 0.34 -17.92
CA GLU A 63 3.15 -0.14 -19.11
C GLU A 63 4.45 0.67 -19.24
N ASP A 64 5.58 -0.04 -19.39
CA ASP A 64 6.92 0.50 -19.60
C ASP A 64 7.15 1.02 -21.02
#